data_AF-A0A949X8D1-F1
#
_entry.id   AF-A0A949X8D1-F1
#
_cell.length_a   1.000
_cell.length_b   1.000
_cell.length_c   1.000
_cell.angle_alpha   90.00
_cell.angle_beta   90.00
_cell.angle_gamma   90.00
#
_symmetry.space_group_name_H-M   'P 1'
#
loop_
_entity.id
_entity.type
_entity.pdbx_description
1 polymer ?
#
loop_
_entity_poly.entity_id
_entity_poly.type
_entity_poly.pdbx_seq_one_letter_code
_entity_poly.pdbx_strand_id
1 'polypeptide(L)'
;MQNKPHEGRNLPLKALSKFIHILVLISVSGIVLVASVSAQSTVGANPNLGTVLGRVLDVNEDPVANATVVLQRPAGDHVAAVTVDDGSFALHDLTPGIAYGISVTAPGYGEWSSSVTVEPGEDKTLTDIKLRIVASYRAVTVTYSSKEVAAQQLKAEEHQRVLGFIPNIYVTYEAHPEPLTTGMKFHLAYKGLTHPTFFAFEGFWAGVEQAGHITDYRQGARGYGERFGANLASGTSEALFGNAILPALLHQDPRYFYRGSGAKGSRAWHAIIAPFVCQGDNGKSQPNYSQMGGSLISASLSNTYYPDSERGAGLVFRNFGTSMGLHVALGLAQEFLLGKFTSRGRH
;
A
#
# COMPACT_ATOMS: atom_id res chain seq x y z
N MET A 1 -62.51 -15.83 33.69
CA MET A 1 -62.95 -16.87 32.74
C MET A 1 -62.17 -16.70 31.44
N GLN A 2 -61.66 -17.82 30.90
CA GLN A 2 -61.07 -18.02 29.55
C GLN A 2 -59.72 -17.33 29.24
N ASN A 3 -58.79 -17.87 28.45
CA ASN A 3 -58.38 -19.23 28.10
C ASN A 3 -56.97 -19.10 27.45
N LYS A 4 -56.15 -20.16 27.56
CA LYS A 4 -54.77 -20.46 27.06
C LYS A 4 -54.49 -20.21 25.52
N PRO A 5 -53.29 -20.50 24.94
CA PRO A 5 -51.92 -19.95 25.10
C PRO A 5 -51.13 -19.89 23.73
N HIS A 6 -49.80 -20.04 23.74
CA HIS A 6 -48.78 -20.27 22.66
C HIS A 6 -47.86 -19.06 22.41
N GLU A 7 -46.56 -19.16 22.10
CA GLU A 7 -45.47 -20.15 22.15
C GLU A 7 -44.25 -19.40 21.58
N GLY A 8 -43.01 -19.65 22.02
CA GLY A 8 -41.86 -19.04 21.34
C GLY A 8 -40.57 -18.78 22.12
N ARG A 9 -39.99 -19.84 22.72
CA ARG A 9 -38.57 -20.10 23.04
C ARG A 9 -37.60 -18.91 23.26
N ASN A 10 -37.19 -18.79 24.52
CA ASN A 10 -36.02 -18.05 25.00
C ASN A 10 -34.72 -18.86 24.82
N LEU A 11 -33.67 -18.24 24.25
CA LEU A 11 -32.29 -18.38 24.73
C LEU A 11 -32.16 -17.55 26.03
N PRO A 12 -31.20 -17.73 26.99
CA PRO A 12 -29.78 -18.08 26.74
C PRO A 12 -29.02 -18.80 27.91
N LEU A 13 -27.69 -18.93 27.73
CA LEU A 13 -26.63 -18.83 28.77
C LEU A 13 -26.42 -19.96 29.81
N LYS A 14 -25.31 -20.71 29.64
CA LYS A 14 -24.21 -20.91 30.63
C LYS A 14 -23.18 -21.93 30.10
N ALA A 15 -21.94 -21.49 29.89
CA ALA A 15 -20.76 -21.84 30.70
C ALA A 15 -20.33 -23.31 30.54
N LEU A 16 -19.29 -23.60 29.74
CA LEU A 16 -17.88 -23.64 30.19
C LEU A 16 -17.70 -24.60 31.36
N SER A 17 -17.04 -25.75 31.11
CA SER A 17 -16.28 -26.60 32.05
C SER A 17 -16.56 -28.11 31.93
N LYS A 18 -15.59 -28.78 31.31
CA LYS A 18 -14.90 -30.01 31.80
C LYS A 18 -15.44 -31.42 31.48
N PHE A 19 -14.53 -32.14 30.82
CA PHE A 19 -13.96 -33.44 31.19
C PHE A 19 -14.58 -34.76 30.67
N ILE A 20 -13.83 -35.35 29.73
CA ILE A 20 -13.36 -36.76 29.64
C ILE A 20 -14.38 -37.87 29.36
N HIS A 21 -13.91 -38.85 28.57
CA HIS A 21 -14.42 -40.19 28.19
C HIS A 21 -14.98 -40.15 26.76
N ILE A 22 -14.56 -40.98 25.79
CA ILE A 22 -14.45 -42.46 25.73
C ILE A 22 -13.52 -42.74 24.50
N LEU A 23 -12.38 -43.44 24.48
CA LEU A 23 -11.92 -44.75 24.98
C LEU A 23 -12.74 -45.94 24.45
N VAL A 24 -12.38 -46.45 23.26
CA VAL A 24 -12.86 -47.75 22.75
C VAL A 24 -11.72 -48.76 22.78
N LEU A 25 -11.75 -49.57 23.84
CA LEU A 25 -11.16 -50.90 23.94
C LEU A 25 -12.29 -51.91 23.66
N ILE A 26 -12.06 -52.90 22.80
CA ILE A 26 -12.75 -54.20 22.92
C ILE A 26 -11.69 -55.29 22.86
N SER A 27 -11.72 -56.11 23.91
CA SER A 27 -10.80 -57.20 24.23
C SER A 27 -11.41 -58.55 23.87
N VAL A 28 -10.62 -59.38 23.17
CA VAL A 28 -10.22 -60.78 23.44
C VAL A 28 -11.27 -61.85 23.83
N SER A 29 -11.33 -62.91 23.00
CA SER A 29 -11.36 -64.37 23.30
C SER A 29 -12.33 -65.09 22.36
N GLY A 30 -12.03 -66.19 21.68
CA GLY A 30 -10.84 -67.03 21.63
C GLY A 30 -11.18 -68.28 20.79
N ILE A 31 -10.19 -68.90 20.15
CA ILE A 31 -10.18 -70.33 19.84
C ILE A 31 -8.70 -70.75 19.90
N VAL A 32 -8.43 -71.68 20.80
CA VAL A 32 -7.19 -72.42 20.92
C VAL A 32 -7.13 -73.42 19.76
N LEU A 33 -6.07 -73.40 18.95
CA LEU A 33 -5.68 -74.57 18.17
C LEU A 33 -4.20 -74.87 18.41
N VAL A 34 -3.98 -76.15 18.68
CA VAL A 34 -2.79 -76.79 19.20
C VAL A 34 -1.62 -76.68 18.23
N ALA A 35 -0.43 -76.44 18.77
CA ALA A 35 0.84 -76.42 18.06
C ALA A 35 1.16 -77.79 17.43
N SER A 36 1.49 -77.78 16.14
CA SER A 36 2.38 -78.79 15.55
C SER A 36 3.69 -78.09 15.25
N VAL A 37 4.69 -78.34 16.09
CA VAL A 37 6.09 -78.03 15.84
C VAL A 37 6.51 -78.78 14.58
N SER A 38 6.64 -78.06 13.47
CA SER A 38 7.49 -78.49 12.38
C SER A 38 8.82 -77.77 12.56
N ALA A 39 9.80 -78.48 13.10
CA ALA A 39 11.18 -78.06 13.03
C ALA A 39 11.57 -78.05 11.55
N GLN A 40 11.65 -76.87 10.96
CA GLN A 40 12.34 -76.66 9.69
C GLN A 40 13.45 -75.65 9.95
N SER A 41 14.64 -76.22 10.03
CA SER A 41 15.94 -75.68 9.67
C SER A 41 16.06 -74.16 9.75
N THR A 42 16.90 -73.70 10.67
CA THR A 42 17.68 -72.49 10.49
C THR A 42 18.42 -72.59 9.15
N VAL A 43 17.76 -72.17 8.08
CA VAL A 43 18.45 -71.71 6.88
C VAL A 43 19.08 -70.42 7.33
N GLY A 44 20.40 -70.44 7.55
CA GLY A 44 21.19 -69.23 7.41
C GLY A 44 20.91 -68.74 6.00
N ALA A 45 19.90 -67.86 5.86
CA ALA A 45 19.68 -67.12 4.64
C ALA A 45 20.95 -66.30 4.50
N ASN A 46 21.78 -66.67 3.55
CA ASN A 46 22.65 -65.70 2.91
C ASN A 46 21.66 -64.64 2.39
N PRO A 47 21.52 -63.47 3.01
CA PRO A 47 20.66 -62.49 2.41
C PRO A 47 21.44 -62.11 1.15
N ASN A 48 21.00 -62.56 -0.01
CA ASN A 48 21.43 -61.93 -1.24
C ASN A 48 20.84 -60.52 -1.16
N LEU A 49 21.55 -59.64 -0.44
CA LEU A 49 21.16 -58.26 -0.22
C LEU A 49 21.08 -57.60 -1.59
N GLY A 50 20.10 -56.74 -1.74
CA GLY A 50 19.91 -55.98 -2.95
C GLY A 50 20.74 -54.72 -2.95
N THR A 51 20.99 -54.19 -4.14
CA THR A 51 21.54 -52.84 -4.35
C THR A 51 20.53 -52.00 -5.12
N VAL A 52 20.40 -50.73 -4.77
CA VAL A 52 19.74 -49.74 -5.62
C VAL A 52 20.79 -48.80 -6.19
N LEU A 53 20.81 -48.69 -7.51
CA LEU A 53 21.66 -47.80 -8.30
C LEU A 53 20.78 -46.78 -9.00
N GLY A 54 21.31 -45.61 -9.30
CA GLY A 54 20.60 -44.66 -10.14
C GLY A 54 21.40 -43.40 -10.44
N ARG A 55 20.78 -42.52 -11.23
CA ARG A 55 21.32 -41.21 -11.58
C ARG A 55 20.27 -40.13 -11.36
N VAL A 56 20.66 -39.07 -10.67
CA VAL A 56 19.82 -37.90 -10.43
C VAL A 56 20.14 -36.86 -11.49
N LEU A 57 19.13 -36.54 -12.31
CA LEU A 57 19.20 -35.52 -13.34
C LEU A 57 18.26 -34.36 -13.00
N ASP A 58 18.46 -33.20 -13.61
CA ASP A 58 17.44 -32.16 -13.64
C ASP A 58 16.48 -32.33 -14.83
N VAL A 59 15.53 -31.41 -14.99
CA VAL A 59 14.59 -31.41 -16.12
C VAL A 59 15.24 -31.16 -17.49
N ASN A 60 16.46 -30.61 -17.53
CA ASN A 60 17.26 -30.38 -18.73
C ASN A 60 18.22 -31.54 -19.03
N GLU A 61 18.16 -32.62 -18.24
CA GLU A 61 19.03 -33.80 -18.33
C GLU A 61 20.48 -33.58 -17.86
N ASP A 62 20.73 -32.50 -17.11
CA ASP A 62 22.02 -32.25 -16.48
C ASP A 62 22.16 -33.05 -15.17
N PRO A 63 23.34 -33.64 -14.89
CA PRO A 63 23.57 -34.39 -13.66
C PRO A 63 23.55 -33.49 -12.42
N VAL A 64 22.88 -33.94 -11.36
CA VAL A 64 22.81 -33.22 -10.07
C VAL A 64 23.73 -33.90 -9.05
N ALA A 65 24.90 -33.31 -8.84
CA ALA A 65 25.85 -33.71 -7.81
C ALA A 65 25.43 -33.24 -6.41
N ASN A 66 25.91 -33.90 -5.36
CA ASN A 66 25.64 -33.58 -3.95
C ASN A 66 24.15 -33.60 -3.56
N ALA A 67 23.32 -34.35 -4.30
CA ALA A 67 21.94 -34.62 -3.91
C ALA A 67 21.92 -35.73 -2.85
N THR A 68 21.13 -35.56 -1.81
CA THR A 68 20.92 -36.57 -0.77
C THR A 68 19.79 -37.50 -1.19
N VAL A 69 20.10 -38.79 -1.32
CA VAL A 69 19.16 -39.87 -1.64
C VAL A 69 18.92 -40.68 -0.37
N VAL A 70 17.65 -40.82 0.04
CA VAL A 70 17.26 -41.55 1.26
C VAL A 70 16.28 -42.67 0.90
N LEU A 71 16.56 -43.89 1.36
CA LEU A 71 15.62 -45.00 1.37
C LEU A 71 15.10 -45.24 2.78
N GLN A 72 13.80 -45.05 2.98
CA GLN A 72 13.09 -45.21 4.24
C GLN A 72 12.38 -46.56 4.30
N ARG A 73 12.64 -47.34 5.36
CA ARG A 73 11.89 -48.59 5.64
C ARG A 73 10.57 -48.30 6.36
N PRO A 74 9.56 -49.16 6.19
CA PRO A 74 8.32 -49.08 6.96
C PRO A 74 8.53 -49.17 8.49
N ALA A 75 9.60 -49.84 8.94
CA ALA A 75 9.95 -50.01 10.35
C ALA A 75 10.67 -48.80 10.98
N GLY A 76 10.97 -47.74 10.21
CA GLY A 76 11.54 -46.48 10.72
C GLY A 76 13.04 -46.27 10.44
N ASP A 77 13.80 -47.32 10.12
CA ASP A 77 15.21 -47.19 9.73
C ASP A 77 15.39 -46.65 8.30
N HIS A 78 16.51 -45.97 8.03
CA HIS A 78 16.82 -45.43 6.70
C HIS A 78 18.25 -45.76 6.26
N VAL A 79 18.47 -45.75 4.95
CA VAL A 79 19.80 -45.80 4.32
C VAL A 79 19.92 -44.58 3.42
N ALA A 80 21.05 -43.88 3.47
CA ALA A 80 21.26 -42.67 2.69
C ALA A 80 22.57 -42.71 1.91
N ALA A 81 22.58 -42.06 0.75
CA ALA A 81 23.73 -41.84 -0.10
C ALA A 81 23.71 -40.40 -0.61
N VAL A 82 24.88 -39.92 -1.04
CA VAL A 82 25.02 -38.62 -1.69
C VAL A 82 25.50 -38.85 -3.12
N THR A 83 24.90 -38.16 -4.08
CA THR A 83 25.31 -38.29 -5.48
C THR A 83 26.70 -37.71 -5.71
N VAL A 84 27.51 -38.40 -6.52
CA VAL A 84 28.83 -37.92 -6.95
C VAL A 84 28.70 -36.95 -8.13
N ASP A 85 29.82 -36.47 -8.68
CA ASP A 85 29.85 -35.40 -9.70
C ASP A 85 29.05 -35.71 -10.97
N ASP A 86 28.91 -36.98 -11.33
CA ASP A 86 28.11 -37.41 -12.49
C ASP A 86 26.62 -37.62 -12.16
N GLY A 87 26.20 -37.33 -10.93
CA GLY A 87 24.83 -37.52 -10.44
C GLY A 87 24.49 -38.96 -10.05
N SER A 88 25.43 -39.90 -10.10
CA SER A 88 25.18 -41.30 -9.74
C SER A 88 25.20 -41.53 -8.23
N PHE A 89 24.45 -42.54 -7.77
CA PHE A 89 24.46 -43.02 -6.39
C PHE A 89 24.32 -44.55 -6.34
N ALA A 90 24.75 -45.14 -5.22
CA ALA A 90 24.58 -46.55 -4.91
C ALA A 90 24.20 -46.73 -3.43
N LEU A 91 23.19 -47.56 -3.18
CA LEU A 91 22.70 -47.92 -1.86
C LEU A 91 22.74 -49.44 -1.73
N HIS A 92 23.63 -49.93 -0.86
CA HIS A 92 23.90 -51.35 -0.66
C HIS A 92 23.15 -51.89 0.57
N ASP A 93 23.29 -53.21 0.78
CA ASP A 93 22.81 -53.92 1.96
C ASP A 93 21.30 -53.82 2.19
N LEU A 94 20.52 -53.80 1.10
CA LEU A 94 19.08 -53.69 1.15
C LEU A 94 18.44 -55.06 1.35
N THR A 95 17.48 -55.10 2.28
CA THR A 95 16.69 -56.30 2.57
C THR A 95 15.70 -56.55 1.41
N PRO A 96 15.76 -57.71 0.74
CA PRO A 96 14.86 -57.99 -0.37
C PRO A 96 13.39 -58.15 0.05
N GLY A 97 12.47 -57.92 -0.90
CA GLY A 97 11.04 -58.21 -0.73
C GLY A 97 10.24 -57.20 0.10
N ILE A 98 10.84 -56.07 0.50
CA ILE A 98 10.14 -54.95 1.15
C ILE A 98 10.14 -53.71 0.25
N ALA A 99 9.04 -52.94 0.30
CA ALA A 99 8.94 -51.67 -0.38
C ALA A 99 9.60 -50.56 0.46
N TYR A 100 10.60 -49.91 -0.11
CA TYR A 100 11.26 -48.72 0.43
C TYR A 100 10.62 -47.46 -0.16
N GLY A 101 10.41 -46.44 0.67
CA GLY A 101 10.15 -45.09 0.18
C GLY A 101 11.48 -44.44 -0.18
N ILE A 102 11.65 -43.96 -1.40
CA ILE A 102 12.83 -43.20 -1.83
C ILE A 102 12.50 -41.71 -1.86
N SER A 103 13.36 -40.86 -1.29
CA SER A 103 13.32 -39.41 -1.50
C SER A 103 14.69 -38.87 -1.90
N VAL A 104 14.69 -37.85 -2.75
CA VAL A 104 15.88 -37.18 -3.27
C VAL A 104 15.73 -35.68 -3.07
N THR A 105 16.71 -35.09 -2.40
CA THR A 105 16.74 -33.66 -2.09
C THR A 105 18.07 -33.04 -2.50
N ALA A 106 18.03 -31.84 -3.08
CA ALA A 106 19.22 -31.08 -3.44
C ALA A 106 18.96 -29.57 -3.26
N PRO A 107 19.96 -28.76 -2.87
CA PRO A 107 19.80 -27.32 -2.74
C PRO A 107 19.32 -26.67 -4.05
N GLY A 108 18.25 -25.88 -3.98
CA GLY A 108 17.67 -25.20 -5.16
C GLY A 108 16.68 -26.04 -5.98
N TYR A 109 16.47 -27.31 -5.61
CA TYR A 109 15.52 -28.21 -6.26
C TYR A 109 14.35 -28.56 -5.32
N GLY A 110 13.23 -28.96 -5.92
CA GLY A 110 12.11 -29.56 -5.21
C GLY A 110 12.41 -31.01 -4.86
N GLU A 111 11.84 -31.49 -3.75
CA GLU A 111 11.96 -32.89 -3.36
C GLU A 111 11.29 -33.81 -4.39
N TRP A 112 11.98 -34.88 -4.76
CA TRP A 112 11.42 -35.97 -5.56
C TRP A 112 11.26 -37.20 -4.67
N SER A 113 10.16 -37.94 -4.82
CA SER A 113 9.92 -39.16 -4.04
C SER A 113 9.19 -40.23 -4.83
N SER A 114 9.43 -41.50 -4.48
CA SER A 114 8.82 -42.69 -5.10
C SER A 114 8.89 -43.90 -4.15
N SER A 115 8.55 -45.09 -4.63
CA SER A 115 8.77 -46.36 -3.93
C SER A 115 9.56 -47.35 -4.78
N VAL A 116 10.36 -48.20 -4.13
CA VAL A 116 11.18 -49.23 -4.79
C VAL A 116 11.21 -50.52 -3.96
N THR A 117 11.09 -51.66 -4.63
CA THR A 117 11.27 -53.00 -4.04
C THR A 117 12.43 -53.68 -4.76
N VAL A 118 13.27 -54.39 -4.02
CA VAL A 118 14.45 -55.09 -4.56
C VAL A 118 14.27 -56.60 -4.37
N GLU A 119 14.55 -57.37 -5.42
CA GLU A 119 14.54 -58.83 -5.39
C GLU A 119 15.85 -59.40 -4.80
N PRO A 120 15.90 -60.66 -4.34
CA PRO A 120 17.10 -61.25 -3.74
C PRO A 120 18.31 -61.22 -4.69
N GLY A 121 19.34 -60.44 -4.33
CA GLY A 121 20.58 -60.27 -5.09
C GLY A 121 20.45 -59.40 -6.33
N GLU A 122 19.36 -58.64 -6.45
CA GLU A 122 19.14 -57.73 -7.59
C GLU A 122 19.93 -56.43 -7.42
N ASP A 123 20.59 -56.00 -8.50
CA ASP A 123 21.09 -54.64 -8.68
C ASP A 123 20.03 -53.81 -9.43
N LYS A 124 19.14 -53.16 -8.66
CA LYS A 124 18.03 -52.39 -9.21
C LYS A 124 18.49 -51.02 -9.68
N THR A 125 18.37 -50.72 -10.98
CA THR A 125 18.69 -49.39 -11.52
C THR A 125 17.45 -48.52 -11.67
N LEU A 126 17.48 -47.30 -11.12
CA LEU A 126 16.45 -46.27 -11.27
C LEU A 126 16.87 -45.23 -12.32
N THR A 127 16.05 -45.03 -13.34
CA THR A 127 16.36 -44.14 -14.49
C THR A 127 15.62 -42.81 -14.49
N ASP A 128 14.52 -42.67 -13.72
CA ASP A 128 13.55 -41.59 -13.88
C ASP A 128 13.58 -40.55 -12.74
N ILE A 129 14.75 -40.35 -12.15
CA ILE A 129 14.93 -39.36 -11.07
C ILE A 129 15.27 -38.01 -11.67
N LYS A 130 14.23 -37.21 -11.96
CA LYS A 130 14.36 -35.84 -12.49
C LYS A 130 13.92 -34.79 -11.46
N LEU A 131 14.87 -34.04 -10.92
CA LEU A 131 14.62 -32.94 -9.99
C LEU A 131 14.17 -31.67 -10.73
N ARG A 132 13.18 -30.99 -10.17
CA ARG A 132 12.68 -29.71 -10.70
C ARG A 132 13.30 -28.55 -9.93
N ILE A 133 13.79 -27.54 -10.63
CA ILE A 133 14.29 -26.31 -10.00
C ILE A 133 13.14 -25.59 -9.31
N VAL A 134 13.29 -25.27 -8.02
CA VAL A 134 12.35 -24.40 -7.31
C VAL A 134 12.86 -22.98 -7.48
N ALA A 135 12.14 -22.19 -8.30
CA ALA A 135 12.41 -20.77 -8.46
C ALA A 135 12.21 -20.06 -7.12
N SER A 136 13.31 -19.82 -6.39
CA SER A 136 13.32 -18.93 -5.22
C SER A 136 13.20 -17.50 -5.73
N TYR A 137 11.98 -16.95 -5.77
CA TYR A 137 11.78 -15.53 -6.02
C TYR A 137 12.18 -14.77 -4.75
N ARG A 138 13.30 -14.06 -4.78
CA ARG A 138 13.57 -13.02 -3.78
C ARG A 138 12.65 -11.84 -4.08
N ALA A 139 11.60 -11.66 -3.28
CA ALA A 139 10.84 -10.42 -3.30
C ALA A 139 11.77 -9.29 -2.81
N VAL A 140 12.29 -8.49 -3.74
CA VAL A 140 12.96 -7.23 -3.40
C VAL A 140 11.86 -6.21 -3.13
N THR A 141 11.48 -6.05 -1.87
CA THR A 141 10.56 -4.99 -1.47
C THR A 141 11.31 -3.66 -1.55
N VAL A 142 11.09 -2.89 -2.62
CA VAL A 142 11.59 -1.51 -2.72
C VAL A 142 10.75 -0.64 -1.79
N THR A 143 11.21 -0.44 -0.56
CA THR A 143 10.60 0.52 0.37
C THR A 143 11.12 1.91 0.05
N TYR A 144 10.30 2.73 -0.61
CA TYR A 144 10.57 4.17 -0.74
C TYR A 144 10.39 4.86 0.62
N SER A 145 11.21 5.86 0.90
CA SER A 145 10.99 6.75 2.04
C SER A 145 9.78 7.66 1.79
N SER A 146 9.06 8.07 2.84
CA SER A 146 7.93 9.03 2.75
C SER A 146 8.32 10.30 1.98
N LYS A 147 9.54 10.80 2.18
CA LYS A 147 10.08 11.97 1.45
C LYS A 147 10.20 11.74 -0.05
N GLU A 148 10.63 10.56 -0.48
CA GLU A 148 10.74 10.21 -1.91
C GLU A 148 9.37 10.07 -2.55
N VAL A 149 8.41 9.45 -1.85
CA VAL A 149 7.03 9.34 -2.31
C VAL A 149 6.39 10.74 -2.43
N ALA A 150 6.54 11.59 -1.41
CA ALA A 150 6.09 12.98 -1.45
C ALA A 150 6.71 13.77 -2.62
N ALA A 151 7.98 13.52 -2.94
CA ALA A 151 8.65 14.15 -4.08
C ALA A 151 8.06 13.71 -5.43
N GLN A 152 7.73 12.42 -5.59
CA GLN A 152 7.07 11.94 -6.80
C GLN A 152 5.64 12.46 -6.92
N GLN A 153 4.92 12.52 -5.79
CA GLN A 153 3.58 13.08 -5.74
C GLN A 153 3.58 14.55 -6.14
N LEU A 154 4.47 15.35 -5.54
CA LEU A 154 4.66 16.75 -5.89
C LEU A 154 4.96 16.94 -7.37
N LYS A 155 5.86 16.12 -7.93
CA LYS A 155 6.20 16.19 -9.35
C LYS A 155 4.98 15.95 -10.25
N ALA A 156 4.10 15.01 -9.90
CA ALA A 156 2.87 14.81 -10.64
C ALA A 156 1.88 15.97 -10.46
N GLU A 157 1.76 16.50 -9.24
CA GLU A 157 0.92 17.67 -8.91
C GLU A 157 1.36 18.91 -9.70
N GLU A 158 2.67 19.13 -9.86
CA GLU A 158 3.25 20.20 -10.68
C GLU A 158 2.86 20.14 -12.16
N HIS A 159 2.55 18.95 -12.68
CA HIS A 159 2.09 18.77 -14.06
C HIS A 159 0.57 18.88 -14.21
N GLN A 160 -0.19 19.05 -13.13
CA GLN A 160 -1.64 19.17 -13.19
C GLN A 160 -2.08 20.48 -13.83
N ARG A 161 -2.98 20.42 -14.82
CA ARG A 161 -3.50 21.60 -15.52
C ARG A 161 -5.01 21.54 -15.64
N VAL A 162 -5.68 22.58 -15.16
CA VAL A 162 -7.09 22.87 -15.47
C VAL A 162 -7.14 23.47 -16.86
N LEU A 163 -7.98 22.92 -17.74
CA LEU A 163 -8.14 23.34 -19.14
C LEU A 163 -6.83 23.30 -19.95
N GLY A 164 -5.84 22.52 -19.50
CA GLY A 164 -4.55 22.34 -20.18
C GLY A 164 -3.48 23.40 -19.93
N PHE A 165 -3.81 24.56 -19.33
CA PHE A 165 -2.84 25.63 -19.10
C PHE A 165 -2.88 26.30 -17.72
N ILE A 166 -3.96 26.17 -16.96
CA ILE A 166 -4.07 26.75 -15.61
C ILE A 166 -3.43 25.78 -14.61
N PRO A 167 -2.36 26.15 -13.88
CA PRO A 167 -1.75 25.28 -12.89
C PRO A 167 -2.75 24.87 -11.82
N ASN A 168 -2.79 23.57 -11.49
CA ASN A 168 -3.60 23.05 -10.38
C ASN A 168 -2.71 22.36 -9.35
N ILE A 169 -1.69 23.09 -8.88
CA ILE A 169 -0.57 22.55 -8.10
C ILE A 169 -0.85 22.48 -6.58
N TYR A 170 -1.96 23.06 -6.13
CA TYR A 170 -2.40 23.04 -4.73
C TYR A 170 -3.56 22.06 -4.48
N VAL A 171 -3.79 21.12 -5.40
CA VAL A 171 -4.84 20.11 -5.26
C VAL A 171 -4.21 18.74 -5.34
N THR A 172 -4.49 17.90 -4.35
CA THR A 172 -4.08 16.51 -4.36
C THR A 172 -5.30 15.62 -4.66
N TYR A 173 -5.11 14.71 -5.62
CA TYR A 173 -6.10 13.70 -6.02
C TYR A 173 -5.78 12.31 -5.47
N GLU A 174 -4.64 12.18 -4.81
CA GLU A 174 -4.24 10.95 -4.12
C GLU A 174 -5.09 10.79 -2.86
N ALA A 175 -5.50 9.56 -2.55
CA ALA A 175 -6.37 9.32 -1.39
C ALA A 175 -5.60 9.50 -0.07
N HIS A 176 -4.31 9.14 -0.09
CA HIS A 176 -3.41 9.20 1.06
C HIS A 176 -2.06 9.79 0.62
N PRO A 177 -2.01 11.11 0.34
CA PRO A 177 -0.76 11.74 -0.05
C PRO A 177 0.18 11.83 1.14
N GLU A 178 1.47 11.74 0.86
CA GLU A 178 2.51 11.98 1.84
C GLU A 178 2.59 13.48 2.14
N PRO A 179 2.88 13.87 3.40
CA PRO A 179 3.10 15.25 3.78
C PRO A 179 4.22 15.91 2.98
N LEU A 180 4.02 17.16 2.59
CA LEU A 180 5.07 17.95 1.94
C LEU A 180 6.13 18.37 2.96
N THR A 181 7.39 18.27 2.58
CA THR A 181 8.48 18.89 3.35
C THR A 181 8.42 20.42 3.24
N THR A 182 9.05 21.14 4.18
CA THR A 182 9.16 22.61 4.12
C THR A 182 9.63 23.12 2.76
N GLY A 183 10.70 22.52 2.21
CA GLY A 183 11.22 22.93 0.90
C GLY A 183 10.21 22.77 -0.24
N MET A 184 9.39 21.72 -0.19
CA MET A 184 8.33 21.46 -1.18
C MET A 184 7.19 22.48 -1.10
N LYS A 185 6.82 22.93 0.11
CA LYS A 185 5.80 23.96 0.31
C LYS A 185 6.24 25.31 -0.31
N PHE A 186 7.49 25.71 -0.04
CA PHE A 186 8.09 26.89 -0.68
C PHE A 186 8.22 26.72 -2.20
N HIS A 187 8.53 25.51 -2.68
CA HIS A 187 8.57 25.21 -4.10
C HIS A 187 7.23 25.45 -4.80
N LEU A 188 6.12 24.97 -4.22
CA LEU A 188 4.77 25.21 -4.73
C LEU A 188 4.43 26.70 -4.79
N ALA A 189 4.74 27.45 -3.74
CA ALA A 189 4.51 28.90 -3.71
C ALA A 189 5.30 29.61 -4.81
N TYR A 190 6.58 29.29 -4.96
CA TYR A 190 7.40 29.83 -6.03
C TYR A 190 6.83 29.51 -7.42
N LYS A 191 6.45 28.25 -7.66
CA LYS A 191 5.85 27.82 -8.93
C LYS A 191 4.54 28.52 -9.23
N GLY A 192 3.68 28.71 -8.23
CA GLY A 192 2.42 29.43 -8.39
C GLY A 192 2.64 30.91 -8.74
N LEU A 193 3.49 31.59 -7.96
CA LEU A 193 3.73 33.04 -8.08
C LEU A 193 4.50 33.44 -9.34
N THR A 194 5.30 32.52 -9.89
CA THR A 194 6.07 32.77 -11.12
C THR A 194 5.33 32.35 -12.39
N HIS A 195 4.17 31.69 -12.28
CA HIS A 195 3.42 31.26 -13.45
C HIS A 195 2.65 32.43 -14.09
N PRO A 196 2.64 32.57 -15.44
CA PRO A 196 1.94 33.67 -16.12
C PRO A 196 0.45 33.81 -15.77
N THR A 197 -0.21 32.70 -15.42
CA THR A 197 -1.64 32.72 -15.04
C THR A 197 -1.91 33.46 -13.74
N PHE A 198 -0.92 33.56 -12.83
CA PHE A 198 -1.05 34.37 -11.63
C PHE A 198 -1.25 35.84 -12.01
N PHE A 199 -0.34 36.41 -12.80
CA PHE A 199 -0.44 37.78 -13.30
C PHE A 199 -1.71 38.02 -14.14
N ALA A 200 -2.10 37.04 -14.98
CA ALA A 200 -3.33 37.15 -15.77
C ALA A 200 -4.59 37.19 -14.88
N PHE A 201 -4.62 36.38 -13.81
CA PHE A 201 -5.74 36.35 -12.87
C PHE A 201 -5.84 37.67 -12.08
N GLU A 202 -4.73 38.16 -11.53
CA GLU A 202 -4.71 39.44 -10.80
C GLU A 202 -5.06 40.64 -11.71
N GLY A 203 -4.64 40.58 -12.98
CA GLY A 203 -4.99 41.58 -13.99
C GLY A 203 -6.47 41.53 -14.38
N PHE A 204 -7.05 40.33 -14.50
CA PHE A 204 -8.48 40.17 -14.69
C PHE A 204 -9.27 40.72 -13.50
N TRP A 205 -8.84 40.41 -12.27
CA TRP A 205 -9.49 40.86 -11.05
C TRP A 205 -9.45 42.40 -10.91
N ALA A 206 -8.31 43.03 -11.23
CA ALA A 206 -8.19 44.49 -11.29
C ALA A 206 -9.18 45.12 -12.29
N GLY A 207 -9.48 44.41 -13.39
CA GLY A 207 -10.48 44.84 -14.37
C GLY A 207 -11.91 44.75 -13.83
N VAL A 208 -12.23 43.68 -13.10
CA VAL A 208 -13.52 43.53 -12.41
C VAL A 208 -13.71 44.63 -11.38
N GLU A 209 -12.69 44.91 -10.57
CA GLU A 209 -12.71 45.99 -9.58
C GLU A 209 -12.90 47.36 -10.24
N GLN A 210 -12.21 47.61 -11.36
CA GLN A 210 -12.36 48.87 -12.09
C GLN A 210 -13.78 49.03 -12.66
N ALA A 211 -14.35 47.97 -13.25
CA ALA A 211 -15.71 47.98 -13.80
C ALA A 211 -16.78 48.13 -12.70
N GLY A 212 -16.52 47.58 -11.52
CA GLY A 212 -17.43 47.68 -10.36
C GLY A 212 -17.26 48.96 -9.53
N HIS A 213 -16.36 49.87 -9.91
CA HIS A 213 -15.95 51.01 -9.08
C HIS A 213 -15.57 50.58 -7.65
N ILE A 214 -14.94 49.42 -7.52
CA ILE A 214 -14.47 48.87 -6.26
C ILE A 214 -13.12 49.51 -5.95
N THR A 215 -13.01 49.99 -4.71
CA THR A 215 -11.86 50.73 -4.17
C THR A 215 -11.74 52.15 -4.78
N ASP A 216 -11.38 53.11 -3.93
CA ASP A 216 -11.25 54.56 -4.20
C ASP A 216 -10.06 54.92 -5.11
N TYR A 217 -9.53 53.94 -5.86
CA TYR A 217 -8.62 54.24 -6.94
C TYR A 217 -9.37 54.95 -8.07
N ARG A 218 -8.66 55.87 -8.74
CA ARG A 218 -9.17 56.56 -9.92
C ARG A 218 -9.58 55.57 -11.02
N GLN A 219 -10.30 56.06 -12.02
CA GLN A 219 -10.61 55.29 -13.23
C GLN A 219 -9.52 55.46 -14.30
N GLY A 220 -9.55 54.61 -15.32
CA GLY A 220 -8.60 54.64 -16.44
C GLY A 220 -7.30 53.87 -16.16
N ALA A 221 -6.37 53.91 -17.12
CA ALA A 221 -5.17 53.05 -17.13
C ALA A 221 -4.31 53.16 -15.85
N ARG A 222 -4.21 54.36 -15.27
CA ARG A 222 -3.48 54.57 -14.01
C ARG A 222 -4.16 53.86 -12.84
N GLY A 223 -5.47 54.00 -12.71
CA GLY A 223 -6.23 53.33 -11.65
C GLY A 223 -6.28 51.83 -11.80
N TYR A 224 -6.29 51.33 -13.04
CA TYR A 224 -6.14 49.91 -13.32
C TYR A 224 -4.77 49.40 -12.84
N GLY A 225 -3.69 50.12 -13.15
CA GLY A 225 -2.35 49.78 -12.69
C GLY A 225 -2.21 49.80 -11.17
N GLU A 226 -2.84 50.76 -10.49
CA GLU A 226 -2.89 50.84 -9.02
C GLU A 226 -3.62 49.61 -8.42
N ARG A 227 -4.79 49.23 -8.97
CA ARG A 227 -5.51 47.99 -8.57
C ARG A 227 -4.69 46.74 -8.83
N PHE A 228 -4.11 46.63 -10.02
CA PHE A 228 -3.28 45.48 -10.39
C PHE A 228 -2.07 45.33 -9.47
N GLY A 229 -1.38 46.42 -9.15
CA GLY A 229 -0.27 46.41 -8.20
C GLY A 229 -0.72 46.00 -6.78
N ALA A 230 -1.86 46.50 -6.32
CA ALA A 230 -2.44 46.10 -5.04
C ALA A 230 -2.81 44.61 -5.01
N ASN A 231 -3.39 44.10 -6.08
CA ASN A 231 -3.77 42.69 -6.22
C ASN A 231 -2.53 41.78 -6.25
N LEU A 232 -1.48 42.15 -6.98
CA LEU A 232 -0.20 41.44 -6.95
C LEU A 232 0.40 41.41 -5.53
N ALA A 233 0.38 42.52 -4.81
CA ALA A 233 0.90 42.58 -3.44
C ALA A 233 0.08 41.70 -2.48
N SER A 234 -1.25 41.76 -2.58
CA SER A 234 -2.17 40.94 -1.76
C SER A 234 -2.04 39.45 -2.09
N GLY A 235 -2.14 39.07 -3.37
CA GLY A 235 -2.04 37.68 -3.81
C GLY A 235 -0.67 37.07 -3.51
N THR A 236 0.41 37.85 -3.67
CA THR A 236 1.77 37.39 -3.31
C THR A 236 1.90 37.17 -1.81
N SER A 237 1.47 38.13 -1.00
CA SER A 237 1.54 38.02 0.46
C SER A 237 0.71 36.84 0.96
N GLU A 238 -0.50 36.68 0.44
CA GLU A 238 -1.39 35.58 0.79
C GLU A 238 -0.81 34.22 0.41
N ALA A 239 -0.26 34.08 -0.80
CA ALA A 239 0.38 32.83 -1.21
C ALA A 239 1.63 32.51 -0.36
N LEU A 240 2.48 33.50 -0.06
CA LEU A 240 3.66 33.28 0.76
C LEU A 240 3.30 32.89 2.19
N PHE A 241 2.43 33.65 2.86
CA PHE A 241 2.08 33.37 4.24
C PHE A 241 1.14 32.17 4.37
N GLY A 242 0.13 32.07 3.51
CA GLY A 242 -0.90 31.03 3.54
C GLY A 242 -0.44 29.68 3.02
N ASN A 243 0.46 29.64 2.01
CA ASN A 243 0.84 28.39 1.34
C ASN A 243 2.30 27.95 1.55
N ALA A 244 3.17 28.79 2.11
CA ALA A 244 4.58 28.42 2.37
C ALA A 244 5.01 28.65 3.82
N ILE A 245 4.98 29.90 4.29
CA ILE A 245 5.57 30.29 5.58
C ILE A 245 4.80 29.67 6.75
N LEU A 246 3.50 29.95 6.88
CA LEU A 246 2.71 29.38 7.99
C LEU A 246 2.57 27.86 7.86
N PRO A 247 2.32 27.27 6.67
CA PRO A 247 2.30 25.82 6.52
C PRO A 247 3.59 25.13 6.96
N ALA A 248 4.74 25.74 6.71
CA ALA A 248 6.04 25.23 7.16
C ALA A 248 6.23 25.37 8.68
N LEU A 249 5.84 26.51 9.26
CA LEU A 249 6.00 26.80 10.69
C LEU A 249 5.02 26.02 11.57
N LEU A 250 3.79 25.83 11.09
CA LEU A 250 2.69 25.20 11.82
C LEU A 250 2.50 23.73 11.47
N HIS A 251 3.34 23.19 10.60
CA HIS A 251 3.27 21.82 10.11
C HIS A 251 1.91 21.47 9.51
N GLN A 252 1.44 22.32 8.59
CA GLN A 252 0.17 22.17 7.88
C GLN A 252 0.40 21.91 6.40
N ASP A 253 -0.47 21.10 5.81
CA ASP A 253 -0.46 20.87 4.37
C ASP A 253 -1.24 22.01 3.67
N PRO A 254 -0.62 22.74 2.72
CA PRO A 254 -1.29 23.83 2.00
C PRO A 254 -2.24 23.33 0.90
N ARG A 255 -2.29 22.03 0.61
CA ARG A 255 -3.08 21.49 -0.49
C ARG A 255 -4.54 21.29 -0.10
N TYR A 256 -5.43 21.44 -1.08
CA TYR A 256 -6.80 20.97 -1.03
C TYR A 256 -6.87 19.48 -1.40
N PHE A 257 -7.51 18.69 -0.54
CA PHE A 257 -7.66 17.24 -0.69
C PHE A 257 -8.96 16.96 -1.43
N TYR A 258 -8.86 16.65 -2.72
CA TYR A 258 -10.02 16.43 -3.58
C TYR A 258 -10.72 15.11 -3.22
N ARG A 259 -12.05 15.17 -2.94
CA ARG A 259 -12.81 13.96 -2.59
C ARG A 259 -13.28 13.20 -3.83
N GLY A 260 -13.89 13.90 -4.78
CA GLY A 260 -14.33 13.36 -6.07
C GLY A 260 -15.44 12.31 -6.08
N SER A 261 -15.69 11.65 -4.96
CA SER A 261 -16.60 10.52 -4.81
C SER A 261 -17.48 10.68 -3.56
N GLY A 262 -18.57 9.92 -3.50
CA GLY A 262 -19.55 10.01 -2.42
C GLY A 262 -20.67 11.04 -2.64
N ALA A 263 -21.48 11.27 -1.61
CA ALA A 263 -22.67 12.11 -1.68
C ALA A 263 -22.32 13.58 -1.95
N LYS A 264 -23.07 14.23 -2.86
CA LYS A 264 -22.85 15.63 -3.27
C LYS A 264 -22.79 16.60 -2.08
N GLY A 265 -23.69 16.46 -1.10
CA GLY A 265 -23.71 17.31 0.09
C GLY A 265 -22.46 17.18 0.95
N SER A 266 -21.93 15.97 1.13
CA SER A 266 -20.70 15.74 1.89
C SER A 266 -19.47 16.36 1.21
N ARG A 267 -19.40 16.26 -0.12
CA ARG A 267 -18.34 16.86 -0.93
C ARG A 267 -18.40 18.39 -0.90
N ALA A 268 -19.60 18.96 -1.02
CA ALA A 268 -19.81 20.39 -0.89
C ALA A 268 -19.43 20.90 0.51
N TRP A 269 -19.84 20.19 1.56
CA TRP A 269 -19.44 20.53 2.92
C TRP A 269 -17.92 20.48 3.12
N HIS A 270 -17.27 19.44 2.60
CA HIS A 270 -15.80 19.33 2.62
C HIS A 270 -15.12 20.52 1.94
N ALA A 271 -15.60 20.95 0.76
CA ALA A 271 -15.09 22.12 0.07
C ALA A 271 -15.30 23.43 0.86
N ILE A 272 -16.47 23.59 1.49
CA ILE A 272 -16.80 24.77 2.30
C ILE A 272 -15.92 24.88 3.54
N ILE A 273 -15.60 23.76 4.20
CA ILE A 273 -14.81 23.77 5.43
C ILE A 273 -13.30 23.78 5.21
N ALA A 274 -12.80 23.44 4.02
CA ALA A 274 -11.37 23.33 3.74
C ALA A 274 -10.52 24.59 4.04
N PRO A 275 -11.03 25.83 3.86
CA PRO A 275 -10.29 27.03 4.25
C PRO A 275 -10.13 27.15 5.78
N PHE A 276 -10.96 26.45 6.55
CA PHE A 276 -10.99 26.48 8.03
C PHE A 276 -10.40 25.23 8.67
N VAL A 277 -10.31 24.11 7.93
CA VAL A 277 -9.79 22.83 8.40
C VAL A 277 -8.87 22.25 7.34
N CYS A 278 -7.62 21.98 7.71
CA CYS A 278 -6.63 21.35 6.84
C CYS A 278 -6.14 20.04 7.45
N GLN A 279 -5.31 19.32 6.70
CA GLN A 279 -4.51 18.23 7.24
C GLN A 279 -3.17 18.77 7.73
N GLY A 280 -2.70 18.29 8.87
CA GLY A 280 -1.34 18.53 9.36
C GLY A 280 -0.35 17.59 8.68
N ASP A 281 0.94 17.91 8.79
CA ASP A 281 2.03 17.03 8.31
C ASP A 281 2.08 15.70 9.08
N ASN A 282 1.34 15.59 10.18
CA ASN A 282 1.14 14.35 10.94
C ASN A 282 -0.06 13.52 10.45
N GLY A 283 -0.70 13.93 9.34
CA GLY A 283 -1.86 13.25 8.75
C GLY A 283 -3.19 13.50 9.47
N LYS A 284 -3.24 14.33 10.52
CA LYS A 284 -4.47 14.59 11.29
C LYS A 284 -5.17 15.86 10.81
N SER A 285 -6.49 15.90 10.89
CA SER A 285 -7.25 17.12 10.64
C SER A 285 -7.08 18.11 11.80
N GLN A 286 -6.89 19.39 11.47
CA GLN A 286 -6.73 20.48 12.44
C GLN A 286 -7.23 21.82 11.86
N PRO A 287 -7.50 22.84 12.71
CA PRO A 287 -7.87 24.15 12.22
C PRO A 287 -6.81 24.73 11.28
N ASN A 288 -7.23 25.28 10.14
CA ASN A 288 -6.33 25.81 9.11
C ASN A 288 -5.82 27.22 9.46
N TYR A 289 -5.00 27.28 10.52
CA TYR A 289 -4.35 28.52 10.95
C TYR A 289 -3.45 29.12 9.87
N SER A 290 -2.90 28.31 8.98
CA SER A 290 -2.07 28.79 7.87
C SER A 290 -2.88 29.59 6.85
N GLN A 291 -3.99 29.05 6.34
CA GLN A 291 -4.85 29.77 5.42
C GLN A 291 -5.47 31.00 6.09
N MET A 292 -6.07 30.82 7.27
CA MET A 292 -6.72 31.92 7.98
C MET A 292 -5.72 33.02 8.35
N GLY A 293 -4.55 32.65 8.89
CA GLY A 293 -3.49 33.58 9.25
C GLY A 293 -2.88 34.27 8.03
N GLY A 294 -2.63 33.54 6.94
CA GLY A 294 -2.08 34.10 5.70
C GLY A 294 -3.02 35.11 5.05
N SER A 295 -4.31 34.79 5.00
CA SER A 295 -5.36 35.69 4.51
C SER A 295 -5.44 36.95 5.37
N LEU A 296 -5.37 36.79 6.71
CA LEU A 296 -5.42 37.92 7.65
C LEU A 296 -4.17 38.81 7.59
N ILE A 297 -2.98 38.21 7.45
CA ILE A 297 -1.72 38.96 7.29
C ILE A 297 -1.74 39.75 5.98
N SER A 298 -2.13 39.11 4.87
CA SER A 298 -2.28 39.80 3.58
C SER A 298 -3.29 40.95 3.64
N ALA A 299 -4.46 40.68 4.22
CA ALA A 299 -5.47 41.72 4.45
C ALA A 299 -4.95 42.85 5.35
N SER A 300 -4.10 42.56 6.33
CA SER A 300 -3.48 43.58 7.18
C SER A 300 -2.48 44.43 6.40
N LEU A 301 -1.64 43.79 5.58
CA LEU A 301 -0.66 44.45 4.71
C LEU A 301 -1.32 45.37 3.68
N SER A 302 -2.56 45.10 3.28
CA SER A 302 -3.31 45.96 2.36
C SER A 302 -3.39 47.42 2.82
N ASN A 303 -3.33 47.69 4.13
CA ASN A 303 -3.25 49.06 4.66
C ASN A 303 -2.01 49.84 4.22
N THR A 304 -0.96 49.18 3.75
CA THR A 304 0.28 49.85 3.35
C THR A 304 0.23 50.37 1.91
N TYR A 305 -0.64 49.80 1.07
CA TYR A 305 -0.71 50.11 -0.36
C TYR A 305 -2.11 50.45 -0.89
N TYR A 306 -3.19 50.24 -0.15
CA TYR A 306 -4.54 50.72 -0.52
C TYR A 306 -4.70 52.24 -0.31
N PRO A 307 -5.70 52.90 -0.91
CA PRO A 307 -5.95 54.33 -0.73
C PRO A 307 -6.18 54.70 0.74
N ASP A 308 -5.67 55.86 1.17
CA ASP A 308 -5.75 56.30 2.57
C ASP A 308 -7.18 56.39 3.12
N SER A 309 -8.16 56.70 2.27
CA SER A 309 -9.58 56.79 2.63
C SER A 309 -10.18 55.46 3.10
N GLU A 310 -9.58 54.33 2.74
CA GLU A 310 -10.10 53.00 3.06
C GLU A 310 -9.33 52.30 4.18
N ARG A 311 -8.13 52.78 4.52
CA ARG A 311 -7.26 52.12 5.49
C ARG A 311 -7.93 52.03 6.87
N GLY A 312 -7.66 50.95 7.57
CA GLY A 312 -8.15 50.67 8.92
C GLY A 312 -8.66 49.25 9.06
N ALA A 313 -9.21 48.94 10.25
CA ALA A 313 -9.72 47.61 10.56
C ALA A 313 -10.83 47.16 9.59
N GLY A 314 -11.66 48.09 9.10
CA GLY A 314 -12.72 47.80 8.14
C GLY A 314 -12.22 47.17 6.85
N LEU A 315 -11.13 47.71 6.28
CA LEU A 315 -10.46 47.15 5.10
C LEU A 315 -9.92 45.74 5.39
N VAL A 316 -9.28 45.54 6.54
CA VAL A 316 -8.71 44.23 6.92
C VAL A 316 -9.80 43.17 6.98
N PHE A 317 -10.89 43.41 7.72
CA PHE A 317 -11.95 42.40 7.87
C PHE A 317 -12.73 42.17 6.56
N ARG A 318 -12.89 43.21 5.74
CA ARG A 318 -13.50 43.08 4.41
C ARG A 318 -12.64 42.20 3.50
N ASN A 319 -11.34 42.48 3.39
CA ASN A 319 -10.43 41.73 2.54
C ASN A 319 -10.25 40.29 3.04
N PHE A 320 -10.16 40.09 4.36
CA PHE A 320 -10.15 38.77 4.97
C PHE A 320 -11.42 37.98 4.62
N GLY A 321 -12.60 38.58 4.77
CA GLY A 321 -13.88 37.95 4.43
C GLY A 321 -13.97 37.59 2.94
N THR A 322 -13.56 38.50 2.05
CA THR A 322 -13.51 38.26 0.60
C THR A 322 -12.56 37.11 0.26
N SER A 323 -11.36 37.07 0.84
CA SER A 323 -10.42 35.96 0.63
C SER A 323 -11.04 34.63 1.08
N MET A 324 -11.61 34.56 2.29
CA MET A 324 -12.22 33.31 2.78
C MET A 324 -13.38 32.85 1.88
N GLY A 325 -14.21 33.79 1.41
CA GLY A 325 -15.27 33.52 0.44
C GLY A 325 -14.73 32.98 -0.89
N LEU A 326 -13.63 33.55 -1.39
CA LEU A 326 -12.98 33.10 -2.61
C LEU A 326 -12.43 31.67 -2.47
N HIS A 327 -11.78 31.34 -1.35
CA HIS A 327 -11.30 29.97 -1.09
C HIS A 327 -12.45 28.95 -1.06
N VAL A 328 -13.59 29.29 -0.46
CA VAL A 328 -14.79 28.45 -0.50
C VAL A 328 -15.29 28.27 -1.93
N ALA A 329 -15.40 29.36 -2.69
CA ALA A 329 -15.87 29.34 -4.08
C ALA A 329 -14.95 28.50 -4.98
N LEU A 330 -13.64 28.68 -4.85
CA LEU A 330 -12.63 27.91 -5.60
C LEU A 330 -12.63 26.44 -5.19
N GLY A 331 -12.76 26.12 -3.91
CA GLY A 331 -12.89 24.73 -3.45
C GLY A 331 -14.14 24.04 -4.02
N LEU A 332 -15.27 24.74 -4.05
CA LEU A 332 -16.51 24.22 -4.67
C LEU A 332 -16.35 24.06 -6.18
N ALA A 333 -15.76 25.04 -6.86
CA ALA A 333 -15.46 24.96 -8.29
C ALA A 333 -14.53 23.78 -8.57
N GLN A 334 -13.52 23.57 -7.72
CA GLN A 334 -12.59 22.45 -7.83
C GLN A 334 -13.33 21.11 -7.71
N GLU A 335 -14.18 20.98 -6.70
CA GLU A 335 -14.91 19.75 -6.40
C GLU A 335 -15.93 19.39 -7.50
N PHE A 336 -16.62 20.38 -8.10
CA PHE A 336 -17.76 20.09 -9.00
C PHE A 336 -17.55 20.44 -10.49
N LEU A 337 -16.61 21.31 -10.80
CA LEU A 337 -16.38 21.83 -12.15
C LEU A 337 -14.96 21.50 -12.64
N LEU A 338 -13.94 22.07 -11.99
CA LEU A 338 -12.56 22.04 -12.50
C LEU A 338 -11.94 20.65 -12.43
N GLY A 339 -12.33 19.83 -11.46
CA GLY A 339 -11.85 18.45 -11.33
C GLY A 339 -12.10 17.57 -12.57
N LYS A 340 -13.12 17.90 -13.38
CA LYS A 340 -13.43 17.20 -14.65
C LYS A 340 -12.52 17.62 -15.81
N PHE A 341 -11.98 18.83 -15.75
CA PHE A 341 -11.14 19.42 -16.80
C PHE A 341 -9.66 19.46 -16.41
N THR A 342 -9.29 18.80 -15.32
CA THR A 342 -7.91 18.73 -14.85
C THR A 342 -7.21 17.56 -15.51
N SER A 343 -6.19 17.82 -16.32
CA SER A 343 -5.24 16.79 -16.76
C SER A 343 -4.35 16.40 -15.58
N ARG A 344 -4.21 15.10 -15.33
CA ARG A 344 -3.43 14.55 -14.21
C ARG A 344 -2.15 13.91 -14.74
N GLY A 345 -1.04 14.09 -14.02
CA GLY A 345 0.17 13.29 -14.27
C GLY A 345 -0.12 11.81 -13.99
N ARG A 346 0.47 10.90 -14.79
CA ARG A 346 0.50 9.48 -14.44
C ARG A 346 1.57 9.28 -13.36
N HIS A 347 1.22 8.60 -12.28
CA HIS A 347 2.17 8.10 -11.28
C HIS A 347 2.76 6.78 -11.73
#